data_AF-A0A841WLR5-F1
#
_entry.id   AF-A0A841WLR5-F1
#
_cell.length_a   1.000
_cell.length_b   1.000
_cell.length_c   1.000
_cell.angle_alpha   90.00
_cell.angle_beta   90.00
_cell.angle_gamma   90.00
#
_symmetry.space_group_name_H-M   'P 1'
#
loop_
_entity.id
_entity.type
_entity.pdbx_description
1 polymer ?
#
loop_
_entity_poly.entity_id
_entity_poly.type
_entity_poly.pdbx_seq_one_letter_code
_entity_poly.pdbx_strand_id
1 'polypeptide(L)' 'MTTGKGKKRLKNIPILHDEVKQRHQIVVTPTAWENMKCEADLRGISISELIEEFGRRLKSPAPSPHK' A
#
# COMPACT_ATOMS: atom_id res chain seq x y z
N MET A 1 -9.39 16.58 -5.37
CA MET A 1 -8.99 15.54 -4.41
C MET A 1 -10.04 15.46 -3.31
N THR A 2 -11.15 14.75 -3.55
CA THR A 2 -12.22 14.57 -2.56
C THR A 2 -11.78 13.52 -1.55
N THR A 3 -11.18 13.96 -0.45
CA THR A 3 -11.07 13.14 0.77
C THR A 3 -12.48 12.73 1.17
N GLY A 4 -12.72 11.42 1.34
CA GLY A 4 -14.02 10.87 1.74
C GLY A 4 -14.44 11.27 3.15
N LYS A 5 -14.63 12.57 3.40
CA LYS A 5 -15.35 13.11 4.55
C LYS A 5 -16.83 12.81 4.32
N GLY A 6 -17.33 11.76 4.98
CA GLY A 6 -18.77 11.46 5.02
C GLY A 6 -19.18 9.99 4.85
N LYS A 7 -18.28 9.08 4.45
CA LYS A 7 -18.62 7.65 4.41
C LYS A 7 -18.32 6.99 5.77
N LYS A 8 -19.40 6.65 6.48
CA LYS A 8 -19.35 5.82 7.69
C LYS A 8 -18.59 4.53 7.36
N ARG A 9 -17.45 4.28 8.03
CA ARG A 9 -16.66 3.06 7.83
C ARG A 9 -17.51 1.85 8.22
N LEU A 10 -17.93 1.05 7.25
CA LEU A 10 -18.52 -0.26 7.49
C LEU A 10 -17.37 -1.26 7.72
N LYS A 11 -17.41 -1.97 8.85
CA LYS A 11 -16.43 -3.00 9.19
C LYS A 11 -16.45 -4.06 8.08
N ASN A 12 -15.28 -4.39 7.52
CA ASN A 12 -15.08 -5.37 6.44
C ASN A 12 -15.60 -5.02 5.04
N ILE A 13 -15.95 -3.76 4.76
CA ILE A 13 -16.25 -3.35 3.38
C ILE A 13 -15.11 -2.47 2.87
N PRO A 14 -14.37 -2.92 1.85
CA PRO A 14 -13.33 -2.11 1.25
C PRO A 14 -13.91 -0.84 0.59
N ILE A 15 -13.31 0.32 0.87
CA ILE A 15 -13.79 1.62 0.36
C ILE A 15 -12.98 2.06 -0.88
N LEU A 16 -11.78 1.51 -1.08
CA LEU A 16 -10.81 1.95 -2.10
C LEU A 16 -10.28 0.83 -3.02
N HIS A 17 -10.29 -0.44 -2.60
CA HIS A 17 -9.76 -1.59 -3.37
C HIS A 17 -10.64 -2.83 -3.16
N ASP A 18 -10.57 -3.86 -3.99
CA ASP A 18 -11.46 -5.04 -3.90
C ASP A 18 -11.21 -5.94 -2.67
N GLU A 19 -10.13 -5.71 -1.92
CA GLU A 19 -9.69 -6.56 -0.81
C GLU A 19 -9.57 -5.80 0.52
N VAL A 20 -9.87 -6.51 1.62
CA VAL A 20 -9.67 -5.99 2.99
C VAL A 20 -8.20 -6.13 3.36
N LYS A 21 -7.56 -4.99 3.72
CA LYS A 21 -6.17 -4.99 4.20
C LYS A 21 -6.00 -5.93 5.39
N GLN A 22 -5.04 -6.84 5.31
CA GLN A 22 -4.64 -7.72 6.41
C GLN A 22 -3.36 -7.20 7.09
N ARG A 23 -3.19 -7.51 8.38
CA ARG A 23 -2.00 -7.09 9.14
C ARG A 23 -0.80 -7.94 8.73
N HIS A 24 0.22 -7.28 8.18
CA HIS A 24 1.52 -7.88 7.85
C HIS A 24 2.62 -7.17 8.65
N GLN A 25 3.63 -7.91 9.10
CA GLN A 25 4.80 -7.36 9.76
C GLN A 25 6.00 -7.45 8.81
N ILE A 26 6.74 -6.36 8.67
CA ILE A 26 7.98 -6.30 7.89
C ILE A 26 9.13 -5.89 8.79
N VAL A 27 10.32 -6.39 8.48
CA VAL A 27 11.58 -5.98 9.12
C VAL A 27 12.40 -5.24 8.08
N VAL A 28 12.79 -4.01 8.38
CA VAL A 28 13.55 -3.13 7.48
C VAL A 28 14.62 -2.41 8.28
N THR A 29 15.65 -1.90 7.60
CA THR A 29 16.69 -1.09 8.25
C THR A 29 16.13 0.28 8.68
N PRO A 30 16.72 0.94 9.69
CA PRO A 30 16.27 2.26 10.13
C PRO A 30 16.28 3.29 8.99
N THR A 31 17.31 3.29 8.15
CA THR A 31 17.41 4.18 6.98
C THR A 31 16.26 3.96 6.00
N ALA A 32 15.90 2.70 5.71
CA ALA A 32 14.77 2.40 4.83
C ALA A 32 13.45 2.86 5.44
N TRP A 33 13.27 2.69 6.74
CA TRP A 33 12.08 3.15 7.46
C TRP A 33 11.89 4.66 7.38
N GLU A 34 12.94 5.43 7.69
CA GLU A 34 12.89 6.90 7.62
C GLU A 34 12.63 7.40 6.19
N ASN A 35 13.25 6.77 5.18
CA ASN A 35 13.00 7.13 3.78
C ASN A 35 11.54 6.87 3.39
N MET A 36 10.96 5.73 3.79
CA MET A 36 9.55 5.43 3.54
C MET A 36 8.63 6.42 4.24
N LYS A 37 8.96 6.83 5.47
CA LYS A 37 8.20 7.83 6.22
C LYS A 37 8.23 9.19 5.53
N CYS A 38 9.41 9.68 5.16
CA CYS A 38 9.57 10.94 4.43
C CYS A 38 8.79 10.92 3.10
N GLU A 39 8.89 9.84 2.32
CA GLU A 39 8.17 9.72 1.05
C GLU A 39 6.65 9.68 1.22
N ALA A 40 6.17 8.98 2.25
CA ALA A 40 4.75 8.93 2.58
C ALA A 40 4.22 10.32 3.00
N ASP A 41 4.98 11.05 3.82
CA ASP A 41 4.65 12.40 4.26
C ASP A 41 4.64 13.39 3.08
N LEU A 42 5.62 13.33 2.19
CA LEU A 42 5.70 14.17 0.98
C LEU A 42 4.49 13.97 0.05
N ARG A 43 4.00 12.74 -0.07
CA ARG A 43 2.83 12.39 -0.88
C ARG A 43 1.50 12.57 -0.15
N GLY A 44 1.52 12.81 1.16
CA GLY A 44 0.33 12.88 2.01
C GLY A 44 -0.42 11.53 2.12
N ILE A 45 0.30 10.41 2.02
CA ILE A 45 -0.26 9.05 2.12
C ILE A 45 0.30 8.31 3.34
N SER A 46 -0.27 7.16 3.68
CA SER A 46 0.30 6.30 4.74
C SER A 46 1.42 5.41 4.20
N ILE A 47 2.37 5.02 5.06
CA ILE A 47 3.43 4.04 4.70
C ILE A 47 2.83 2.73 4.16
N SER A 48 1.72 2.25 4.73
CA SER A 48 1.04 1.06 4.22
C SER A 48 0.47 1.26 2.81
N GLU A 49 0.07 2.48 2.45
CA GLU A 49 -0.38 2.81 1.10
C GLU A 49 0.80 2.87 0.14
N LEU A 50 1.93 3.45 0.57
CA LEU A 50 3.18 3.46 -0.20
C LEU A 50 3.64 2.03 -0.55
N ILE A 51 3.57 1.10 0.41
CA ILE A 51 3.92 -0.31 0.21
C ILE A 51 2.94 -1.02 -0.73
N GLU A 52 1.63 -0.76 -0.59
CA GLU A 52 0.60 -1.31 -1.50
C GLU A 52 0.81 -0.82 -2.94
N GLU A 53 1.03 0.48 -3.15
CA GLU A 53 1.31 1.05 -4.47
C GLU A 53 2.56 0.41 -5.09
N PHE A 54 3.62 0.24 -4.30
CA PHE A 54 4.84 -0.42 -4.76
C PHE A 54 4.57 -1.87 -5.15
N GLY A 55 3.94 -2.65 -4.26
CA GLY A 55 3.63 -4.06 -4.49
C GLY A 55 2.75 -4.30 -5.71
N ARG A 56 1.75 -3.44 -5.94
CA ARG A 56 0.86 -3.54 -7.12
C ARG A 56 1.55 -3.16 -8.43
N ARG A 57 2.61 -2.35 -8.39
CA ARG A 57 3.42 -1.99 -9.56
C ARG A 57 4.43 -3.08 -9.94
N LEU A 58 4.75 -4.00 -9.02
CA LEU A 58 5.54 -5.18 -9.34
C LEU A 58 4.70 -6.08 -10.27
N LYS A 59 4.82 -5.88 -11.58
CA LYS A 59 4.30 -6.83 -12.56
C LYS A 59 4.93 -8.19 -12.24
N SER A 60 4.12 -9.22 -12.01
CA SER A 60 4.60 -10.60 -12.00
C SER A 60 5.50 -10.79 -13.23
N PRO A 61 6.71 -11.37 -13.11
CA PRO A 61 7.39 -11.86 -14.30
C PRO A 61 6.37 -12.76 -14.99
N ALA A 62 6.05 -12.45 -16.25
CA ALA A 62 5.25 -13.31 -17.09
C ALA A 62 5.77 -14.75 -16.93
N PRO A 63 4.90 -15.78 -16.89
CA PRO A 63 5.38 -17.15 -16.85
C PRO A 63 6.36 -17.33 -17.99
N SER A 64 7.64 -17.53 -17.66
CA SER A 64 8.66 -17.80 -18.66
C SER A 64 8.21 -19.04 -19.41
N PRO A 65 8.10 -19.02 -20.75
CA PRO A 65 7.81 -20.23 -21.49
C PRO A 65 9.00 -21.16 -21.26
N HIS A 66 8.79 -22.21 -20.48
CA HIS A 66 9.76 -23.29 -20.36
C HIS A 66 9.98 -23.86 -21.77
N LYS A 67 11.22 -23.77 -22.25
CA LYS A 67 11.73 -24.55 -23.40
C LYS A 67 12.16 -25.91 -22.91
#